data_AF-A0A3B8RPU8-F1
#
_entry.id   AF-A0A3B8RPU8-F1
#
_cell.length_a   1.000
_cell.length_b   1.000
_cell.length_c   1.000
_cell.angle_alpha   90.00
_cell.angle_beta   90.00
_cell.angle_gamma   90.00
#
_symmetry.space_group_name_H-M   'P 1'
#
loop_
_entity.id
_entity.type
_entity.pdbx_description
1 polymer ?
#
loop_
_entity_poly.entity_id
_entity_poly.type
_entity_poly.pdbx_seq_one_letter_code
_entity_poly.pdbx_strand_id
1 'polypeptide(L)' 'QRQIAKHLNDKNIKSKTGGKWDRSVVAAIIKRKSREEQA' A
#
# COMPACT_ATOMS: atom_id res chain seq x y z
N GLN A 1 5.61 7.07 -2.89
CA GLN A 1 5.11 5.74 -2.47
C GLN A 1 6.02 4.56 -2.87
N ARG A 2 7.01 4.73 -3.75
CA ARG A 2 8.02 3.69 -4.05
C ARG A 2 8.80 3.24 -2.81
N GLN A 3 9.13 4.17 -1.91
CA GLN A 3 9.81 3.86 -0.64
C GLN A 3 8.95 3.02 0.31
N ILE A 4 7.64 3.30 0.41
CA ILE A 4 6.71 2.51 1.24
C ILE A 4 6.58 1.08 0.70
N ALA A 5 6.37 0.94 -0.61
CA ALA A 5 6.29 -0.36 -1.26
C ALA A 5 7.58 -1.18 -1.04
N LYS A 6 8.74 -0.54 -1.19
CA LYS A 6 10.04 -1.17 -0.90
C LYS A 6 10.13 -1.63 0.55
N HIS A 7 9.84 -0.75 1.51
CA HIS A 7 9.89 -1.08 2.94
C HIS A 7 8.97 -2.24 3.34
N LEU A 8 7.76 -2.30 2.77
CA LEU A 8 6.82 -3.40 3.02
C LEU A 8 7.31 -4.73 2.43
N ASN A 9 7.91 -4.69 1.24
CA ASN A 9 8.49 -5.87 0.60
C ASN A 9 9.76 -6.34 1.34
N ASP A 10 10.62 -5.43 1.80
CA ASP A 10 11.84 -5.74 2.56
C ASP A 10 11.49 -6.40 3.90
N LYS A 11 10.34 -6.03 4.49
CA LYS A 11 9.78 -6.68 5.69
C LYS A 11 9.01 -7.98 5.41
N ASN A 12 9.01 -8.43 4.15
CA ASN A 12 8.29 -9.62 3.69
C ASN A 12 6.78 -9.61 4.00
N ILE A 13 6.19 -8.41 4.10
CA ILE A 13 4.75 -8.24 4.33
C ILE A 13 4.05 -8.46 3.00
N LYS A 14 3.13 -9.42 2.93
CA LYS A 14 2.33 -9.65 1.73
C LYS A 14 1.26 -8.57 1.58
N SER A 15 1.02 -8.16 0.33
CA SER A 15 -0.11 -7.28 0.02
C SER A 15 -1.44 -8.01 0.22
N LYS A 16 -2.55 -7.26 0.15
CA LYS A 16 -3.92 -7.78 0.36
C LYS A 16 -4.24 -9.02 -0.49
N THR A 17 -3.69 -9.14 -1.69
CA THR A 17 -3.91 -10.27 -2.61
C THR A 17 -2.78 -11.30 -2.58
N GLY A 18 -1.87 -11.24 -1.61
CA GLY A 18 -0.75 -12.17 -1.47
C GLY A 18 0.46 -11.86 -2.34
N GLY A 19 0.39 -10.85 -3.22
CA GLY A 19 1.49 -10.39 -4.07
C GLY A 19 2.43 -9.38 -3.39
N LYS A 20 3.48 -8.96 -4.10
CA LYS A 20 4.36 -7.86 -3.66
C LYS A 20 3.64 -6.52 -3.68
N TRP A 21 4.10 -5.58 -2.86
CA TRP A 21 3.61 -4.21 -2.87
C TRP A 21 4.13 -3.45 -4.09
N ASP A 22 3.21 -2.93 -4.90
CA ASP A 22 3.48 -1.97 -5.98
C ASP A 22 3.08 -0.56 -5.55
N ARG A 23 3.67 0.47 -6.18
CA ARG A 23 3.30 1.88 -5.98
C ARG A 23 1.80 2.10 -6.11
N SER A 24 1.16 1.50 -7.11
CA SER A 24 -0.26 1.68 -7.45
C SER A 24 -1.17 1.11 -6.36
N VAL A 25 -0.78 -0.02 -5.79
CA VAL A 25 -1.50 -0.65 -4.66
C VAL A 25 -1.44 0.22 -3.42
N VAL A 26 -0.25 0.74 -3.10
CA VAL A 26 -0.07 1.69 -1.99
C VAL A 26 -0.89 2.96 -2.23
N ALA A 27 -0.93 3.46 -3.46
CA ALA A 27 -1.67 4.66 -3.83
C ALA A 27 -3.17 4.51 -3.61
N ALA A 28 -3.72 3.40 -4.10
CA ALA A 28 -5.14 3.10 -4.00
C ALA A 28 -5.58 3.02 -2.53
N ILE A 29 -4.77 2.37 -1.67
CA ILE A 29 -5.09 2.20 -0.25
C ILE A 29 -5.05 3.56 0.48
N ILE A 30 -4.02 4.37 0.27
CA ILE A 30 -3.92 5.70 0.88
C ILE A 30 -5.09 6.58 0.44
N LYS A 31 -5.42 6.59 -0.86
CA LYS A 31 -6.54 7.36 -1.38
C LYS A 31 -7.89 6.90 -0.82
N ARG A 32 -8.05 5.60 -0.56
CA ARG A 32 -9.27 5.06 0.06
C ARG A 32 -9.39 5.49 1.51
N LYS A 33 -8.33 5.31 2.30
CA LYS A 33 -8.29 5.73 3.71
C LYS A 33 -8.54 7.23 3.88
N SER A 34 -7.92 8.06 3.05
CA SER A 34 -8.12 9.50 3.08
C SER A 34 -9.57 9.93 2.79
N ARG A 35 -10.36 9.14 2.06
CA ARG A 35 -11.80 9.41 1.88
C ARG A 35 -12.63 8.90 3.05
N GLU A 36 -12.26 7.76 3.62
CA GLU A 36 -12.90 7.18 4.80
C GLU A 36 -12.70 8.07 6.06
N GLU A 37 -11.56 8.75 6.18
CA GLU A 37 -11.28 9.70 7.28
C GLU A 37 -11.98 11.07 7.14
N GLN A 38 -12.52 11.38 5.97
CA GLN A 38 -13.18 12.67 5.67
C GLN A 38 -14.72 12.54 5.64
N ALA A 39 -15.25 11.35 5.91
CA ALA A 39 -16.68 11.04 5.96
C ALA A 39 -17.13 10.81 7.41
#